data_AF-A0A0X8JWZ6-F1
#
_entry.id   AF-A0A0X8JWZ6-F1
#
_cell.length_a   1.000
_cell.length_b   1.000
_cell.length_c   1.000
_cell.angle_alpha   90.00
_cell.angle_beta   90.00
_cell.angle_gamma   90.00
#
_symmetry.space_group_name_H-M   'P 1'
#
loop_
_entity.id
_entity.type
_entity.pdbx_description
1 polymer ?
#
loop_
_entity_poly.entity_id
_entity_poly.type
_entity_poly.pdbx_seq_one_letter_code
_entity_poly.pdbx_strand_id
1 'polypeptide(L)'
;MLQKFKRLFSKKSQERESFLPRNRFADLDFERVLKSGTRRLVNEEGRYAEDGKITELEFPEDFVEFEFLVGFKTEEEEQFQQLLARLNSIDNAIQSYLESELQQPIPQYAKDLGYTQNRWEKTFYFHPWILSGEENPPNLRYVADYVNDEFTVYFAKKHGRWQAYWDAECQKVIEES
;
A
#
# COMPACT_ATOMS: atom_id res chain seq x y z
N MET A 1 -29.18 48.61 -23.92
CA MET A 1 -27.98 48.48 -23.08
C MET A 1 -28.12 47.25 -22.20
N LEU A 2 -27.49 46.13 -22.54
CA LEU A 2 -27.39 44.94 -21.68
C LEU A 2 -26.10 44.18 -22.03
N GLN A 3 -24.99 44.91 -22.02
CA GLN A 3 -23.66 44.35 -21.85
C GLN A 3 -23.25 44.64 -20.41
N LYS A 4 -23.30 43.64 -19.53
CA LYS A 4 -22.58 43.52 -18.25
C LYS A 4 -23.23 42.37 -17.49
N PHE A 5 -22.70 41.16 -17.66
CA PHE A 5 -22.62 40.06 -16.67
C PHE A 5 -22.03 38.80 -17.36
N LYS A 6 -21.01 39.00 -18.20
CA LYS A 6 -20.04 37.94 -18.50
C LYS A 6 -18.95 38.03 -17.44
N ARG A 7 -18.59 36.86 -16.87
CA ARG A 7 -17.63 36.60 -15.78
C ARG A 7 -18.13 36.90 -14.37
N LEU A 8 -18.42 35.83 -13.62
CA LEU A 8 -17.70 35.46 -12.39
C LEU A 8 -18.33 34.23 -11.73
N PHE A 9 -18.43 33.12 -12.48
CA PHE A 9 -18.36 31.80 -11.85
C PHE A 9 -17.22 31.08 -12.55
N SER A 10 -16.00 31.43 -12.12
CA SER A 10 -14.92 30.45 -12.11
C SER A 10 -15.49 29.23 -11.41
N LYS A 11 -15.68 28.14 -12.15
CA LYS A 11 -15.77 26.82 -11.53
C LYS A 11 -14.44 26.65 -10.80
N LYS A 12 -14.40 26.98 -9.51
CA LYS A 12 -13.48 26.28 -8.62
C LYS A 12 -13.76 24.81 -8.89
N SER A 13 -12.77 24.11 -9.43
CA SER A 13 -12.72 22.66 -9.35
C SER A 13 -13.07 22.32 -7.91
N GLN A 14 -14.27 21.78 -7.69
CA GLN A 14 -14.47 20.94 -6.52
C GLN A 14 -13.40 19.86 -6.69
N GLU A 15 -12.33 19.98 -5.92
CA GLU A 15 -11.37 18.90 -5.75
C GLU A 15 -12.22 17.70 -5.38
N ARG A 16 -12.32 16.76 -6.32
CA ARG A 16 -12.97 15.49 -6.09
C ARG A 16 -12.21 14.90 -4.91
N GLU A 17 -12.91 14.58 -3.82
CA GLU A 17 -12.33 13.77 -2.74
C GLU A 17 -11.61 12.58 -3.38
N SER A 18 -10.38 12.30 -2.94
CA SER A 18 -9.60 11.26 -3.59
C SER A 18 -10.38 9.94 -3.60
N PHE A 19 -10.38 9.30 -4.76
CA PHE A 19 -10.96 7.96 -4.91
C PHE A 19 -10.09 6.88 -4.28
N LEU A 20 -8.78 7.13 -4.13
CA LEU A 20 -7.87 6.16 -3.54
C LEU A 20 -7.88 6.26 -2.00
N PRO A 21 -7.75 5.12 -1.31
CA PRO A 21 -7.86 5.07 0.15
C PRO A 21 -6.70 5.84 0.79
N ARG A 22 -6.95 6.39 1.97
CA ARG A 22 -5.96 7.10 2.78
C ARG A 22 -5.99 6.57 4.20
N ASN A 23 -4.83 6.52 4.82
CA ASN A 23 -4.68 6.11 6.22
C ASN A 23 -5.17 4.69 6.53
N ARG A 24 -4.99 3.73 5.61
CA ARG A 24 -5.49 2.34 5.75
C ARG A 24 -4.98 1.60 6.97
N PHE A 25 -3.83 2.02 7.48
CA PHE A 25 -3.19 1.42 8.65
C PHE A 25 -3.40 2.25 9.93
N ALA A 26 -4.20 3.32 9.91
CA ALA A 26 -4.32 4.22 11.06
C ALA A 26 -5.04 3.60 12.26
N ASP A 27 -6.01 2.73 12.01
CA ASP A 27 -6.73 2.01 13.07
C ASP A 27 -6.04 0.70 13.47
N LEU A 28 -4.87 0.41 12.88
CA LEU A 28 -4.09 -0.78 13.13
C LEU A 28 -3.30 -0.64 14.43
N ASP A 29 -3.86 -1.15 15.53
CA ASP A 29 -3.15 -1.27 16.80
C ASP A 29 -2.18 -2.46 16.73
N PHE A 30 -1.04 -2.24 16.07
CA PHE A 30 -0.01 -3.25 15.86
C PHE A 30 0.53 -3.85 17.16
N GLU A 31 0.70 -3.02 18.20
CA GLU A 31 1.19 -3.50 19.49
C GLU A 31 0.20 -4.49 20.11
N ARG A 32 -1.11 -4.20 20.00
CA ARG A 32 -2.15 -5.14 20.39
C ARG A 32 -2.17 -6.37 19.49
N VAL A 33 -2.10 -6.24 18.16
CA VAL A 33 -2.10 -7.42 17.26
C VAL A 33 -0.90 -8.32 17.54
N LEU A 34 0.28 -7.77 17.80
CA LEU A 34 1.45 -8.54 18.20
C LEU A 34 1.28 -9.24 19.55
N LYS A 35 0.46 -8.71 20.47
CA LYS A 35 0.22 -9.30 21.80
C LYS A 35 -0.97 -10.26 21.85
N SER A 36 -2.01 -10.02 21.06
CA SER A 36 -3.30 -10.72 21.13
C SER A 36 -3.77 -11.33 19.82
N GLY A 37 -3.11 -11.03 18.70
CA GLY A 37 -3.40 -11.64 17.40
C GLY A 37 -2.96 -13.10 17.33
N THR A 38 -3.46 -13.80 16.32
CA THR A 38 -3.07 -15.18 16.04
C THR A 38 -1.63 -15.19 15.51
N ARG A 39 -0.67 -15.33 16.43
CA ARG A 39 0.75 -15.52 16.11
C ARG A 39 0.96 -16.97 15.71
N ARG A 40 1.47 -17.19 14.51
CA ARG A 40 1.88 -18.53 14.05
C ARG A 40 3.37 -18.57 13.88
N LEU A 41 4.02 -19.54 14.52
CA LEU A 41 5.42 -19.84 14.26
C LEU A 41 5.49 -20.87 13.13
N VAL A 42 6.29 -20.55 12.12
CA VAL A 42 6.49 -21.41 10.95
C VAL A 42 7.96 -21.65 10.66
N ASN A 43 8.23 -22.78 10.02
CA ASN A 43 9.54 -23.07 9.44
C ASN A 43 9.73 -22.32 8.12
N GLU A 44 10.91 -22.48 7.49
CA GLU A 44 11.24 -21.84 6.20
C GLU A 44 10.34 -22.30 5.04
N GLU A 45 9.58 -23.38 5.21
CA GLU A 45 8.62 -23.89 4.22
C GLU A 45 7.19 -23.34 4.45
N GLY A 46 6.99 -22.40 5.39
CA GLY A 46 5.67 -21.85 5.76
C GLY A 46 4.78 -22.82 6.54
N ARG A 47 5.33 -23.94 7.03
CA ARG A 47 4.60 -24.94 7.82
C ARG A 47 4.70 -24.61 9.30
N TYR A 48 3.59 -24.81 10.02
CA TYR A 48 3.56 -24.66 11.46
C TYR A 48 4.67 -25.49 12.11
N ALA A 49 5.44 -24.85 12.98
CA ALA A 49 6.49 -25.47 13.77
C ALA A 49 6.54 -24.76 15.13
N GLU A 50 6.52 -25.52 16.23
CA GLU A 50 6.60 -24.96 17.59
C GLU A 50 7.91 -24.17 17.82
N ASP A 51 8.99 -24.60 17.17
CA ASP A 51 10.30 -23.95 17.15
C ASP A 51 10.56 -23.14 15.87
N GLY A 52 9.48 -22.77 15.16
CA GLY A 52 9.53 -21.98 13.94
C GLY A 52 10.27 -20.65 14.15
N LYS A 53 11.09 -20.28 13.17
CA LYS A 53 11.91 -19.06 13.20
C LYS A 53 11.23 -17.85 12.57
N ILE A 54 10.13 -18.07 11.87
CA ILE A 54 9.33 -17.03 11.24
C ILE A 54 8.05 -16.88 12.05
N THR A 55 7.74 -15.65 12.43
CA THR A 55 6.46 -15.25 12.97
C THR A 55 5.58 -14.77 11.82
N GLU A 56 4.46 -15.46 11.61
CA GLU A 56 3.36 -15.01 10.76
C GLU A 56 2.27 -14.38 11.63
N LEU A 57 1.77 -13.23 11.20
CA LEU A 57 0.62 -12.54 11.75
C LEU A 57 -0.41 -12.39 10.65
N GLU A 58 -1.62 -12.86 10.94
CA GLU A 58 -2.79 -12.58 10.13
C GLU A 58 -3.59 -11.48 10.82
N PHE A 59 -3.84 -10.40 10.09
CA PHE A 59 -4.71 -9.34 10.56
C PHE A 59 -6.16 -9.75 10.26
N PRO A 60 -7.08 -9.64 11.24
CA PRO A 60 -8.45 -10.12 11.07
C PRO A 60 -9.15 -9.43 9.88
N GLU A 61 -10.02 -10.16 9.17
CA GLU A 61 -10.89 -9.62 8.10
C GLU A 61 -11.66 -8.37 8.52
N ASP A 62 -11.95 -8.22 9.82
CA ASP A 62 -12.59 -7.05 10.42
C ASP A 62 -11.75 -5.75 10.30
N PHE A 63 -10.53 -5.79 9.76
CA PHE A 63 -9.85 -4.64 9.15
C PHE A 63 -10.49 -4.21 7.80
N VAL A 64 -11.83 -4.24 7.76
CA VAL A 64 -12.83 -3.56 6.92
C VAL A 64 -12.69 -3.59 5.39
N GLU A 65 -11.53 -3.86 4.78
CA GLU A 65 -11.35 -3.68 3.33
C GLU A 65 -10.45 -4.72 2.62
N PHE A 66 -9.50 -5.39 3.29
CA PHE A 66 -8.61 -6.38 2.67
C PHE A 66 -7.98 -7.36 3.68
N GLU A 67 -7.57 -8.54 3.20
CA GLU A 67 -6.72 -9.48 3.94
C GLU A 67 -5.26 -8.98 3.96
N PHE A 68 -4.64 -8.91 5.13
CA PHE A 68 -3.24 -8.49 5.27
C PHE A 68 -2.45 -9.50 6.11
N LEU A 69 -1.40 -10.05 5.50
CA LEU A 69 -0.49 -11.01 6.11
C LEU A 69 0.88 -10.38 6.32
N VAL A 70 1.49 -10.65 7.47
CA VAL A 70 2.82 -10.17 7.82
C VAL A 70 3.68 -11.34 8.29
N GLY A 71 4.79 -11.60 7.59
CA GLY A 71 5.83 -12.54 7.98
C GLY A 71 7.10 -11.81 8.39
N PHE A 72 7.80 -12.28 9.43
CA PHE A 72 9.15 -11.81 9.76
C PHE A 72 9.90 -12.84 10.60
N LYS A 73 11.23 -12.77 10.58
CA LYS A 73 12.05 -13.57 11.49
C LYS A 73 11.78 -13.15 12.93
N THR A 74 11.48 -14.10 13.81
CA THR A 74 11.12 -13.86 15.22
C THR A 74 12.16 -13.00 15.95
N GLU A 75 13.44 -13.17 15.66
CA GLU A 75 14.54 -12.39 16.24
C GLU A 75 14.62 -10.93 15.76
N GLU A 76 13.90 -10.58 14.68
CA GLU A 76 13.88 -9.24 14.07
C GLU A 76 12.60 -8.46 14.42
N GLU A 77 11.77 -8.96 15.34
CA GLU A 77 10.46 -8.37 15.69
C GLU A 77 10.51 -6.86 15.97
N GLU A 78 11.49 -6.39 16.76
CA GLU A 78 11.62 -4.95 17.07
C GLU A 78 11.88 -4.12 15.80
N GLN A 79 12.66 -4.63 14.86
CA GLN A 79 12.93 -3.93 13.62
C GLN A 79 11.69 -3.85 12.73
N PHE A 80 10.89 -4.92 12.71
CA PHE A 80 9.64 -4.97 11.98
C PHE A 80 8.55 -4.12 12.61
N GLN A 81 8.47 -4.03 13.95
CA GLN A 81 7.61 -3.06 14.62
C GLN A 81 7.87 -1.63 14.16
N GLN A 82 9.15 -1.25 13.99
CA GLN A 82 9.52 0.06 13.45
C GLN A 82 9.10 0.25 11.99
N LEU A 83 9.06 -0.81 11.18
CA LEU A 83 8.59 -0.76 9.80
C LEU A 83 7.06 -0.61 9.75
N LEU A 84 6.35 -1.43 10.53
CA LEU A 84 4.89 -1.42 10.64
C LEU A 84 4.36 -0.03 11.03
N ALA A 85 5.01 0.63 11.99
CA ALA A 85 4.67 2.00 12.41
C ALA A 85 4.79 3.05 11.29
N ARG A 86 5.48 2.74 10.18
CA ARG A 86 5.63 3.63 9.02
C ARG A 86 4.75 3.24 7.84
N LEU A 87 4.08 2.09 7.87
CA LEU A 87 3.27 1.63 6.73
C LEU A 87 2.23 2.67 6.33
N ASN A 88 1.63 3.38 7.29
CA ASN A 88 0.64 4.40 6.99
C ASN A 88 1.19 5.57 6.14
N SER A 89 2.39 6.06 6.46
CA SER A 89 3.00 7.16 5.70
C SER A 89 3.46 6.70 4.32
N ILE A 90 4.05 5.51 4.24
CA ILE A 90 4.49 4.89 2.99
C ILE A 90 3.30 4.62 2.07
N ASP A 91 2.22 4.03 2.60
CA ASP A 91 1.01 3.73 1.85
C ASP A 91 0.38 5.00 1.29
N ASN A 92 0.27 6.05 2.11
CA ASN A 92 -0.20 7.35 1.63
C ASN A 92 0.69 7.90 0.50
N ALA A 93 2.01 7.74 0.57
CA ALA A 93 2.91 8.16 -0.52
C ALA A 93 2.63 7.39 -1.82
N ILE A 94 2.43 6.07 -1.72
CA ILE A 94 2.06 5.20 -2.85
C ILE A 94 0.71 5.61 -3.44
N GLN A 95 -0.31 5.84 -2.62
CA GLN A 95 -1.63 6.26 -3.10
C GLN A 95 -1.58 7.65 -3.76
N SER A 96 -0.77 8.59 -3.23
CA SER A 96 -0.51 9.87 -3.90
C SER A 96 0.15 9.69 -5.27
N TYR A 97 1.11 8.77 -5.38
CA TYR A 97 1.75 8.45 -6.66
C TYR A 97 0.73 7.89 -7.66
N LEU A 98 -0.08 6.90 -7.26
CA LEU A 98 -1.12 6.29 -8.09
C LEU A 98 -2.19 7.31 -8.51
N GLU A 99 -2.58 8.23 -7.62
CA GLU A 99 -3.48 9.35 -7.96
C GLU A 99 -2.89 10.24 -9.05
N SER A 100 -1.58 10.51 -9.00
CA SER A 100 -0.89 11.34 -10.00
C SER A 100 -0.81 10.65 -11.36
N GLU A 101 -0.59 9.33 -11.38
CA GLU A 101 -0.64 8.51 -12.59
C GLU A 101 -2.06 8.46 -13.17
N LEU A 102 -3.08 8.39 -12.31
CA LEU A 102 -4.49 8.43 -12.71
C LEU A 102 -4.89 9.76 -13.38
N GLN A 103 -4.24 10.88 -13.03
CA GLN A 103 -4.47 12.17 -13.71
C GLN A 103 -3.92 12.20 -15.15
N GLN A 104 -3.06 11.24 -15.52
CA GLN A 104 -2.58 11.14 -16.90
C GLN A 104 -3.71 10.73 -17.84
N PRO A 105 -3.69 11.17 -19.11
CA PRO A 105 -4.69 10.76 -20.08
C PRO A 105 -4.72 9.23 -20.24
N ILE A 106 -5.93 8.65 -20.29
CA ILE A 106 -6.11 7.21 -20.54
C ILE A 106 -5.30 6.82 -21.80
N PRO A 107 -4.37 5.85 -21.70
CA PRO A 107 -3.58 5.38 -22.82
C PRO A 107 -4.43 4.88 -23.98
N GLN A 108 -3.92 5.00 -25.21
CA GLN A 108 -4.68 4.62 -26.40
C GLN A 108 -5.08 3.14 -26.39
N TYR A 109 -4.19 2.24 -25.96
CA TYR A 109 -4.50 0.80 -25.87
C TYR A 109 -5.71 0.53 -24.95
N ALA A 110 -5.83 1.24 -23.83
CA ALA A 110 -6.95 1.07 -22.91
C ALA A 110 -8.25 1.62 -23.51
N LYS A 111 -8.17 2.74 -24.26
CA LYS A 111 -9.31 3.26 -25.03
C LYS A 111 -9.76 2.27 -26.10
N ASP A 112 -8.83 1.64 -26.80
CA ASP A 112 -9.13 0.63 -27.82
C ASP A 112 -9.82 -0.60 -27.23
N LEU A 113 -9.52 -0.93 -25.95
CA LEU A 113 -10.22 -1.95 -25.15
C LEU A 113 -11.56 -1.46 -24.55
N GLY A 114 -12.00 -0.24 -24.86
CA GLY A 114 -13.27 0.33 -24.42
C GLY A 114 -13.28 0.80 -22.97
N TYR A 115 -12.12 1.13 -22.38
CA TYR A 115 -12.06 1.65 -21.01
C TYR A 115 -12.72 3.03 -20.94
N THR A 116 -13.71 3.14 -20.06
CA THR A 116 -14.26 4.43 -19.62
C THR A 116 -13.38 5.01 -18.50
N GLN A 117 -13.56 6.30 -18.17
CA GLN A 117 -12.87 6.92 -17.04
C GLN A 117 -13.09 6.15 -15.72
N ASN A 118 -14.33 5.75 -15.43
CA ASN A 118 -14.65 4.96 -14.23
C ASN A 118 -13.95 3.59 -14.25
N ARG A 119 -13.88 2.94 -15.41
CA ARG A 119 -13.14 1.67 -15.55
C ARG A 119 -11.63 1.86 -15.37
N TRP A 120 -11.10 2.97 -15.86
CA TRP A 120 -9.69 3.34 -15.70
C TRP A 120 -9.35 3.63 -14.23
N GLU A 121 -10.19 4.35 -13.50
CA GLU A 121 -9.98 4.63 -12.08
C GLU A 121 -9.84 3.37 -11.23
N LYS A 122 -10.64 2.34 -11.54
CA LYS A 122 -10.57 1.05 -10.83
C LYS A 122 -9.28 0.26 -11.09
N THR A 123 -8.50 0.58 -12.12
CA THR A 123 -7.22 -0.09 -12.37
C THR A 123 -6.12 0.38 -11.41
N PHE A 124 -6.35 1.48 -10.68
CA PHE A 124 -5.40 2.04 -9.70
C PHE A 124 -5.75 1.69 -8.26
N TYR A 125 -6.81 0.90 -8.05
CA TYR A 125 -7.24 0.51 -6.71
C TYR A 125 -6.45 -0.73 -6.26
N PHE A 126 -5.27 -0.48 -5.69
CA PHE A 126 -4.37 -1.50 -5.15
C PHE A 126 -4.46 -1.56 -3.63
N HIS A 127 -4.55 -2.76 -3.07
CA HIS A 127 -4.50 -2.99 -1.63
C HIS A 127 -3.26 -3.79 -1.21
N PRO A 128 -2.70 -3.51 -0.01
CA PRO A 128 -1.58 -4.26 0.52
C PRO A 128 -2.06 -5.68 0.87
N TRP A 129 -1.24 -6.67 0.54
CA TRP A 129 -1.61 -8.08 0.72
C TRP A 129 -0.65 -8.82 1.64
N ILE A 130 0.64 -8.86 1.30
CA ILE A 130 1.66 -9.61 2.04
C ILE A 130 2.87 -8.73 2.29
N LEU A 131 3.19 -8.50 3.56
CA LEU A 131 4.49 -7.96 4.01
C LEU A 131 5.41 -9.12 4.38
N SER A 132 6.38 -9.39 3.52
CA SER A 132 7.42 -10.40 3.71
C SER A 132 8.67 -9.77 4.31
N GLY A 133 8.87 -10.00 5.60
CA GLY A 133 10.02 -9.54 6.35
C GLY A 133 11.22 -10.49 6.33
N GLU A 134 10.96 -11.76 6.07
CA GLU A 134 11.96 -12.81 5.90
C GLU A 134 12.79 -12.65 4.62
N GLU A 135 12.24 -11.94 3.63
CA GLU A 135 12.88 -11.64 2.35
C GLU A 135 14.00 -10.60 2.51
N ASN A 136 14.92 -10.60 1.55
CA ASN A 136 16.04 -9.65 1.54
C ASN A 136 16.21 -8.97 0.17
N PRO A 137 15.79 -7.70 0.02
CA PRO A 137 15.21 -6.84 1.05
C PRO A 137 13.76 -7.24 1.44
N PRO A 138 13.31 -6.92 2.65
CA PRO A 138 11.91 -7.04 3.04
C PRO A 138 11.01 -6.31 2.04
N ASN A 139 9.80 -6.83 1.80
CA ASN A 139 8.93 -6.26 0.77
C ASN A 139 7.44 -6.39 1.10
N LEU A 140 6.65 -5.49 0.51
CA LEU A 140 5.19 -5.46 0.59
C LEU A 140 4.61 -5.58 -0.80
N ARG A 141 3.80 -6.62 -1.01
CA ARG A 141 3.03 -6.83 -2.23
C ARG A 141 1.71 -6.10 -2.16
N TYR A 142 1.37 -5.47 -3.27
CA TYR A 142 0.10 -4.80 -3.52
C TYR A 142 -0.60 -5.50 -4.68
N VAL A 143 -1.91 -5.73 -4.56
CA VAL A 143 -2.72 -6.38 -5.59
C VAL A 143 -3.95 -5.56 -5.93
N ALA A 144 -4.40 -5.66 -7.18
CA ALA A 144 -5.62 -5.04 -7.68
C ALA A 144 -6.53 -6.08 -8.34
N ASP A 145 -7.49 -6.60 -7.58
CA ASP A 145 -8.42 -7.65 -8.02
C ASP A 145 -9.18 -7.28 -9.30
N TYR A 146 -9.46 -5.99 -9.49
CA TYR A 146 -10.23 -5.51 -10.63
C TYR A 146 -9.54 -5.77 -11.97
N VAL A 147 -8.20 -5.72 -11.99
CA VAL A 147 -7.38 -5.86 -13.20
C VAL A 147 -6.47 -7.08 -13.19
N ASN A 148 -6.46 -7.86 -12.10
CA ASN A 148 -5.51 -8.96 -11.90
C ASN A 148 -4.07 -8.46 -12.15
N ASP A 149 -3.72 -7.39 -11.45
CA ASP A 149 -2.41 -6.75 -11.51
C ASP A 149 -1.83 -6.65 -10.10
N GLU A 150 -0.50 -6.56 -10.02
CA GLU A 150 0.23 -6.48 -8.76
C GLU A 150 1.52 -5.69 -8.91
N PHE A 151 1.98 -5.09 -7.80
CA PHE A 151 3.32 -4.55 -7.71
C PHE A 151 3.91 -4.82 -6.33
N THR A 152 5.23 -4.67 -6.23
CA THR A 152 5.98 -4.91 -4.98
C THR A 152 6.76 -3.66 -4.62
N VAL A 153 6.72 -3.31 -3.34
CA VAL A 153 7.53 -2.25 -2.73
C VAL A 153 8.54 -2.88 -1.79
N TYR A 154 9.78 -2.42 -1.84
CA TYR A 154 10.89 -2.97 -1.07
C TYR A 154 11.30 -2.02 0.05
N PHE A 155 11.83 -2.55 1.13
CA PHE A 155 12.22 -1.78 2.30
C PHE A 155 13.69 -1.97 2.64
N ALA A 156 14.36 -0.85 2.92
CA ALA A 156 15.71 -0.89 3.48
C ALA A 156 15.90 0.22 4.50
N LYS A 157 16.77 -0.03 5.48
CA LYS A 157 17.18 1.01 6.43
C LYS A 157 18.27 1.89 5.82
N LYS A 158 18.04 3.20 5.80
CA LYS A 158 19.03 4.22 5.47
C LYS A 158 19.19 5.16 6.66
N HIS A 159 20.41 5.25 7.20
CA HIS A 159 20.69 6.00 8.45
C HIS A 159 19.78 5.59 9.63
N GLY A 160 19.50 4.30 9.77
CA GLY A 160 18.67 3.75 10.85
C GLY A 160 17.17 3.95 10.69
N ARG A 161 16.71 4.59 9.61
CA ARG A 161 15.28 4.75 9.29
C ARG A 161 14.91 3.86 8.12
N TRP A 162 13.78 3.18 8.22
CA TRP A 162 13.19 2.50 7.08
C TRP A 162 12.90 3.51 5.96
N GLN A 163 13.05 3.07 4.73
CA GLN A 163 12.64 3.76 3.50
C GLN A 163 12.01 2.72 2.59
N ALA A 164 11.07 3.16 1.77
CA ALA A 164 10.40 2.33 0.79
C ALA A 164 10.95 2.62 -0.61
N TYR A 165 11.00 1.60 -1.47
CA TYR A 165 11.59 1.66 -2.80
C TYR A 165 10.73 0.92 -3.81
N TRP A 166 10.73 1.41 -5.05
CA TRP A 166 10.03 0.79 -6.17
C TRP A 166 10.79 -0.40 -6.80
N ASP A 167 12.03 -0.66 -6.38
CA ASP A 167 12.89 -1.72 -6.90
C ASP A 167 13.64 -2.47 -5.80
N ALA A 168 13.98 -3.73 -6.07
CA ALA A 168 14.65 -4.64 -5.14
C ALA A 168 16.10 -4.23 -4.86
N GLU A 169 16.73 -3.49 -5.77
CA GLU A 169 18.06 -2.93 -5.58
C GLU A 169 18.07 -1.71 -4.63
N CYS A 170 16.90 -1.26 -4.17
CA CYS A 170 16.70 -0.11 -3.31
C CYS A 170 17.31 1.19 -3.87
N GLN A 171 17.12 1.44 -5.17
CA GLN A 171 17.66 2.62 -5.87
C GLN A 171 16.62 3.73 -6.09
N LYS A 172 15.35 3.38 -6.36
CA LYS A 172 14.25 4.32 -6.61
C LYS A 172 13.40 4.47 -5.36
N VAL A 173 13.71 5.48 -4.57
CA VAL A 173 12.98 5.77 -3.32
C VAL A 173 11.55 6.24 -3.59
N ILE A 174 10.63 5.85 -2.70
CA ILE A 174 9.28 6.40 -2.61
C ILE A 174 9.35 7.64 -1.71
N GLU A 175 9.05 8.81 -2.28
CA GLU A 175 9.08 10.06 -1.53
C GLU A 175 7.81 10.22 -0.68
N GLU A 176 7.98 10.13 0.64
CA GLU A 176 6.92 10.41 1.61
C GLU A 176 6.72 11.93 1.74
N SER A 177 5.46 12.39 1.71
CA SER A 177 5.07 13.82 1.74
C SER A 177 4.86 14.35 3.15
#